data_AF-A0A417FQ58-F1
#
_entry.id   AF-A0A417FQ58-F1
#
_cell.length_a   1.000
_cell.length_b   1.000
_cell.length_c   1.000
_cell.angle_alpha   90.00
_cell.angle_beta   90.00
_cell.angle_gamma   90.00
#
_symmetry.space_group_name_H-M   'P 1'
#
loop_
_entity.id
_entity.type
_entity.pdbx_description
1 polymer ?
#
loop_
_entity_poly.entity_id
_entity_poly.type
_entity_poly.pdbx_seq_one_letter_code
_entity_poly.pdbx_strand_id
1 'polypeptide(L)'
;MTVGTLIKYLQKYDENEIVRLHNIDGEPVLFTLQAVNKPGVWLETESDTDMSEEINARLEDAVINDADEGEVYSLMLEQGININMVEKYAGCDVANKMRSYCKCHGLL
;
A
#
# COMPACT_ATOMS: atom_id res chain seq x y z
N MET A 1 -16.15 13.32 -9.60
CA MET A 1 -15.41 14.40 -8.92
C MET A 1 -14.04 14.53 -9.58
N THR A 2 -13.47 15.73 -9.70
CA THR A 2 -12.10 15.90 -10.23
C THR A 2 -11.05 15.75 -9.14
N VAL A 3 -9.78 15.47 -9.49
CA VAL A 3 -8.65 15.40 -8.55
C VAL A 3 -8.55 16.67 -7.70
N GLY A 4 -8.60 17.85 -8.34
CA GLY A 4 -8.52 19.13 -7.62
C GLY A 4 -9.66 19.33 -6.62
N THR A 5 -10.85 18.81 -6.93
CA THR A 5 -11.99 18.88 -5.99
C THR A 5 -11.79 17.92 -4.82
N LEU A 6 -11.28 16.70 -5.07
CA LEU A 6 -10.96 15.72 -4.03
C LEU A 6 -9.91 16.29 -3.06
N ILE A 7 -8.79 16.80 -3.59
CA ILE A 7 -7.72 17.44 -2.79
C ILE A 7 -8.29 18.54 -1.90
N LYS A 8 -9.08 19.46 -2.47
CA LYS A 8 -9.71 20.56 -1.73
C LYS A 8 -10.57 20.05 -0.55
N TYR A 9 -11.27 18.93 -0.71
CA TYR A 9 -12.09 18.36 0.35
C TYR A 9 -11.29 17.59 1.40
N LEU A 10 -10.16 16.99 1.03
CA LEU A 10 -9.30 16.25 1.95
C LEU A 10 -8.42 17.16 2.81
N GLN A 11 -7.99 18.30 2.28
CA GLN A 11 -7.11 19.28 2.96
C GLN A 11 -7.57 19.78 4.34
N LYS A 12 -8.84 19.60 4.71
CA LYS A 12 -9.38 20.03 6.01
C LYS A 12 -9.29 18.97 7.11
N TYR A 13 -8.91 17.74 6.77
CA TYR A 13 -8.75 16.64 7.72
C TYR A 13 -7.27 16.48 8.10
N ASP A 14 -7.00 15.72 9.16
CA ASP A 14 -5.63 15.32 9.52
C ASP A 14 -5.02 14.51 8.37
N GLU A 15 -3.78 14.82 8.02
CA GLU A 15 -3.06 14.16 6.92
C GLU A 15 -2.76 12.68 7.19
N ASN A 16 -2.84 12.26 8.46
CA ASN A 16 -2.65 10.87 8.88
C ASN A 16 -3.96 10.06 8.93
N GLU A 17 -5.10 10.66 8.57
CA GLU A 17 -6.38 9.94 8.49
C GLU A 17 -6.43 8.98 7.29
N ILE A 18 -7.03 7.82 7.51
CA ILE A 18 -7.13 6.77 6.49
C ILE A 18 -8.33 7.05 5.58
N VAL A 19 -8.05 7.29 4.30
CA VAL A 19 -9.10 7.39 3.27
C VAL A 19 -9.66 5.99 2.99
N ARG A 20 -10.97 5.83 3.14
CA ARG A 20 -11.69 4.57 2.88
C ARG A 20 -12.66 4.70 1.71
N LEU A 21 -12.81 3.64 0.92
CA LEU A 21 -13.86 3.53 -0.10
C LEU A 21 -15.10 2.81 0.43
N HIS A 22 -16.22 2.96 -0.27
CA HIS A 22 -17.55 2.42 0.04
C HIS A 22 -18.28 3.08 1.23
N ASN A 23 -17.72 3.03 2.44
CA ASN A 23 -18.29 3.62 3.65
C ASN A 23 -17.23 3.72 4.79
N ILE A 24 -17.64 4.14 6.00
CA ILE A 24 -16.73 4.32 7.14
C ILE A 24 -16.06 3.02 7.61
N ASP A 25 -16.73 1.89 7.43
CA ASP A 25 -16.22 0.54 7.74
C ASP A 25 -15.66 -0.15 6.48
N GLY A 26 -15.57 0.57 5.36
CA GLY A 26 -15.05 0.06 4.10
C GLY A 26 -13.53 -0.04 4.07
N GLU A 27 -13.00 -0.41 2.92
CA GLU A 27 -11.58 -0.72 2.77
C GLU A 27 -10.72 0.55 2.65
N PRO A 28 -9.53 0.58 3.28
CA PRO A 28 -8.53 1.62 3.03
C PRO A 28 -8.13 1.66 1.56
N VAL A 29 -8.00 2.87 1.02
CA VAL A 29 -7.34 3.08 -0.28
C VAL A 29 -5.86 2.72 -0.15
N LEU A 30 -5.37 1.83 -1.00
CA LEU A 30 -3.96 1.42 -1.05
C LEU A 30 -3.23 2.05 -2.24
N PHE A 31 -3.92 2.23 -3.37
CA PHE A 31 -3.29 2.69 -4.60
C PHE A 31 -4.02 3.87 -5.23
N THR A 32 -3.24 4.79 -5.81
CA THR A 32 -3.73 5.80 -6.75
C THR A 32 -3.15 5.49 -8.11
N LEU A 33 -4.01 5.14 -9.06
CA LEU A 33 -3.61 4.70 -10.39
C LEU A 33 -4.00 5.70 -11.46
N GLN A 34 -3.27 5.65 -12.57
CA GLN A 34 -3.56 6.44 -13.77
C GLN A 34 -3.70 5.53 -14.99
N ALA A 35 -4.58 5.91 -15.91
CA ALA A 35 -4.77 5.17 -17.14
C ALA A 35 -3.56 5.39 -18.07
N VAL A 36 -3.11 4.31 -18.71
CA VAL A 36 -2.09 4.39 -19.76
C VAL A 36 -2.76 4.73 -21.09
N ASN A 37 -2.20 5.69 -21.84
CA ASN A 37 -2.66 6.12 -23.16
C ASN A 37 -4.07 6.76 -23.22
N LYS A 38 -4.67 7.11 -22.09
CA LYS A 38 -5.92 7.88 -22.03
C LYS A 38 -6.04 8.64 -20.69
N PRO A 39 -6.86 9.70 -20.59
CA PRO A 39 -7.16 10.32 -19.32
C PRO A 39 -7.93 9.39 -18.39
N GLY A 40 -7.58 9.41 -17.10
CA GLY A 40 -8.31 8.68 -16.06
C GLY A 40 -7.42 8.45 -14.86
N VAL A 41 -7.95 8.67 -13.66
CA VAL A 41 -7.33 8.27 -12.40
C VAL A 41 -8.39 7.60 -11.54
N TRP A 42 -7.99 6.59 -10.79
CA TRP A 42 -8.86 5.89 -9.85
C TRP A 42 -8.06 5.45 -8.63
N LEU A 43 -8.80 5.05 -7.61
CA LEU A 43 -8.26 4.56 -6.36
C LEU A 43 -8.61 3.07 -6.29
N GLU A 44 -7.69 2.26 -5.77
CA GLU A 44 -7.89 0.84 -5.55
C GLU A 44 -7.68 0.49 -4.08
N THR A 45 -8.43 -0.50 -3.64
CA THR A 45 -8.41 -1.10 -2.31
C THR A 45 -7.85 -2.52 -2.37
N GLU A 46 -7.71 -3.17 -1.21
CA GLU A 46 -7.23 -4.57 -1.14
C GLU A 46 -8.03 -5.52 -2.03
N SER A 47 -9.35 -5.33 -2.13
CA SER A 47 -10.22 -6.19 -2.95
C SER A 47 -10.15 -5.92 -4.45
N ASP A 48 -9.62 -4.77 -4.88
CA ASP A 48 -9.52 -4.41 -6.30
C ASP A 48 -8.23 -4.92 -6.95
N THR A 49 -7.22 -5.25 -6.14
CA THR A 49 -5.85 -5.55 -6.58
C THR A 49 -5.50 -7.01 -6.32
N ASP A 50 -4.74 -7.65 -7.23
CA ASP A 50 -4.08 -8.92 -6.91
C ASP A 50 -2.90 -8.65 -5.96
N MET A 51 -3.21 -8.64 -4.66
CA MET A 51 -2.24 -8.35 -3.62
C MET A 51 -1.11 -9.38 -3.54
N SER A 52 -1.35 -10.63 -3.97
CA SER A 52 -0.30 -11.64 -4.05
C SER A 52 0.70 -11.29 -5.15
N GLU A 53 0.24 -10.90 -6.33
CA GLU A 53 1.11 -10.44 -7.41
C GLU A 53 1.86 -9.16 -7.01
N GLU A 54 1.15 -8.15 -6.48
CA GLU A 54 1.72 -6.85 -6.10
C GLU A 54 2.84 -6.97 -5.07
N ILE A 55 2.62 -7.75 -3.99
CA ILE A 55 3.63 -7.91 -2.94
C ILE A 55 4.86 -8.65 -3.46
N ASN A 56 4.66 -9.74 -4.21
CA ASN A 56 5.78 -10.51 -4.73
C ASN A 56 6.57 -9.72 -5.77
N ALA A 57 5.91 -8.96 -6.65
CA ALA A 57 6.56 -8.13 -7.65
C ALA A 57 7.50 -7.10 -7.01
N ARG A 58 7.11 -6.47 -5.90
CA ARG A 58 7.97 -5.52 -5.17
C ARG A 58 9.21 -6.19 -4.57
N LEU A 59 9.04 -7.37 -4.00
CA LEU A 59 10.15 -8.11 -3.41
C LEU A 59 11.11 -8.63 -4.49
N GLU A 60 10.58 -9.11 -5.62
CA GLU A 60 11.38 -9.52 -6.76
C GLU A 60 12.13 -8.34 -7.39
N ASP A 61 11.49 -7.18 -7.53
CA ASP A 61 12.13 -5.96 -8.04
C ASP A 61 13.31 -5.55 -7.17
N ALA A 62 13.18 -5.65 -5.84
CA ALA A 62 14.29 -5.36 -4.94
C ALA A 62 15.47 -6.32 -5.11
N VAL A 63 15.21 -7.60 -5.37
CA VAL A 63 16.27 -8.57 -5.69
C VAL A 63 16.94 -8.23 -7.03
N ILE A 64 16.16 -7.86 -8.05
CA ILE A 64 16.67 -7.55 -9.39
C ILE A 64 17.51 -6.26 -9.40
N ASN A 65 17.06 -5.25 -8.65
CA ASN A 65 17.68 -3.92 -8.60
C ASN A 65 18.68 -3.76 -7.45
N ASP A 66 18.98 -4.82 -6.69
CA ASP A 66 19.85 -4.83 -5.50
C ASP A 66 19.43 -3.76 -4.47
N ALA A 67 18.12 -3.56 -4.32
CA ALA A 67 17.54 -2.65 -3.33
C ALA A 67 17.37 -3.35 -1.98
N ASP A 68 17.41 -2.57 -0.90
CA ASP A 68 17.23 -3.07 0.45
C ASP A 68 15.78 -3.54 0.66
N GLU A 69 15.59 -4.83 0.92
CA GLU A 69 14.29 -5.44 1.21
C GLU A 69 13.56 -4.75 2.38
N GLY A 70 14.32 -4.18 3.33
CA GLY A 70 13.82 -3.37 4.44
C GLY A 70 13.21 -2.03 4.02
N GLU A 71 13.78 -1.37 3.01
CA GLU A 71 13.18 -0.17 2.43
C GLU A 71 11.84 -0.51 1.76
N VAL A 72 11.75 -1.66 1.09
CA VAL A 72 10.48 -2.15 0.53
C VAL A 72 9.43 -2.32 1.62
N TYR A 73 9.78 -2.96 2.75
CA TYR A 73 8.86 -3.12 3.88
C TYR A 73 8.39 -1.78 4.46
N SER A 74 9.27 -0.79 4.53
CA SER A 74 8.92 0.55 5.02
C SER A 74 7.94 1.25 4.09
N LEU A 75 8.18 1.18 2.77
CA LEU A 75 7.28 1.73 1.74
C LEU A 75 5.92 1.03 1.72
N MET A 76 5.90 -0.29 1.93
CA MET A 76 4.65 -1.05 2.04
C MET A 76 3.81 -0.57 3.22
N LEU A 77 4.42 -0.35 4.40
CA LEU A 77 3.71 0.18 5.57
C LEU A 77 3.19 1.60 5.34
N GLU A 78 4.01 2.46 4.74
CA GLU A 78 3.62 3.84 4.41
C GLU A 78 2.38 3.88 3.51
N GLN A 79 2.28 2.93 2.57
CA GLN A 79 1.12 2.78 1.68
C GLN A 79 -0.06 2.02 2.31
N GLY A 80 0.05 1.61 3.58
CA GLY A 80 -1.02 0.91 4.31
C GLY A 80 -1.03 -0.61 4.14
N ILE A 81 -0.06 -1.20 3.41
CA ILE A 81 0.11 -2.64 3.28
C ILE A 81 0.78 -3.18 4.54
N ASN A 82 -0.05 -3.66 5.47
CA ASN A 82 0.40 -4.12 6.78
C ASN A 82 0.82 -5.61 6.79
N ILE A 83 1.43 -6.04 7.90
CA ILE A 83 1.92 -7.43 8.05
C ILE A 83 0.81 -8.47 7.86
N ASN A 84 -0.43 -8.19 8.27
CA ASN A 84 -1.51 -9.16 8.12
C ASN A 84 -1.86 -9.38 6.64
N MET A 85 -1.80 -8.33 5.81
CA MET A 85 -1.94 -8.46 4.36
C MET A 85 -0.78 -9.28 3.79
N VAL A 86 0.46 -9.00 4.20
CA VAL A 86 1.64 -9.76 3.75
C VAL A 86 1.53 -11.24 4.13
N GLU A 87 1.10 -11.54 5.36
CA GLU A 87 0.88 -12.92 5.80
C GLU A 87 -0.21 -13.61 4.98
N LYS A 88 -1.31 -12.90 4.70
CA LYS A 88 -2.43 -13.41 3.91
C LYS A 88 -2.06 -13.71 2.46
N TYR A 89 -1.25 -12.86 1.82
CA TYR A 89 -1.02 -12.89 0.37
C TYR A 89 0.37 -13.37 -0.08
N ALA A 90 1.39 -13.25 0.77
CA ALA A 90 2.77 -13.69 0.49
C ALA A 90 3.28 -14.76 1.47
N GLY A 91 2.51 -15.07 2.52
CA GLY A 91 2.77 -16.16 3.45
C GLY A 91 3.57 -15.76 4.69
N CYS A 92 3.57 -16.66 5.68
CA CYS A 92 4.09 -16.40 7.02
C CYS A 92 5.59 -16.08 7.05
N ASP A 93 6.39 -16.69 6.17
CA ASP A 93 7.84 -16.48 6.18
C ASP A 93 8.21 -15.04 5.81
N VAL A 94 7.58 -14.51 4.75
CA VAL A 94 7.74 -13.11 4.33
C VAL A 94 7.22 -12.16 5.42
N ALA A 95 6.03 -12.45 5.96
CA ALA A 95 5.46 -11.67 7.05
C ALA A 95 6.35 -11.63 8.30
N ASN A 96 7.03 -12.73 8.62
CA ASN A 96 7.95 -12.79 9.76
C ASN A 96 9.25 -12.01 9.51
N LYS A 97 9.76 -12.00 8.28
CA LYS A 97 10.90 -11.15 7.89
C LYS A 97 10.53 -9.68 8.05
N MET A 98 9.41 -9.26 7.46
CA MET A 98 8.88 -7.90 7.60
C MET A 98 8.71 -7.52 9.07
N ARG A 99 8.03 -8.37 9.86
CA ARG A 99 7.81 -8.14 11.30
C ARG A 99 9.13 -7.96 12.07
N SER A 100 10.13 -8.77 11.77
CA SER A 100 11.44 -8.68 12.42
C SER A 100 12.15 -7.39 12.05
N TYR A 101 12.15 -7.02 10.77
CA TYR A 101 12.71 -5.77 10.29
C TYR A 101 12.05 -4.57 10.97
N CYS A 102 10.72 -4.49 10.94
CA CYS A 102 9.97 -3.37 11.50
C CYS A 102 10.23 -3.18 13.00
N LYS A 103 10.31 -4.27 13.78
CA LYS A 103 10.64 -4.21 15.21
C LYS A 103 12.07 -3.72 15.47
N CYS A 104 13.04 -4.19 14.68
CA CYS A 104 14.43 -3.76 14.82
C CYS A 104 14.63 -2.27 14.52
N HIS A 105 13.77 -1.69 13.68
CA HIS A 105 13.87 -0.30 13.22
C HIS A 105 12.84 0.65 13.88
N GLY A 106 12.04 0.17 14.83
CA GLY A 106 11.05 0.99 15.55
C GLY A 106 9.86 1.44 14.71
N LEU A 107 9.54 0.70 13.65
CA LEU A 107 8.37 0.94 12.78
C LEU A 107 7.08 0.31 13.35
N LEU A 108 7.21 -0.56 14.36
CA LEU A 108 6.12 -1.26 15.07
C LEU A 108 6.43 -1.42 16.56
#